data_AF-A0A831QG91-F1
#
_entry.id   AF-A0A831QG91-F1
#
_cell.length_a   1.000
_cell.length_b   1.000
_cell.length_c   1.000
_cell.angle_alpha   90.00
_cell.angle_beta   90.00
_cell.angle_gamma   90.00
#
_symmetry.space_group_name_H-M   'P 1'
#
loop_
_entity.id
_entity.type
_entity.pdbx_description
1 polymer ?
#
loop_
_entity_poly.entity_id
_entity_poly.type
_entity_poly.pdbx_seq_one_letter_code
_entity_poly.pdbx_strand_id
1 'polypeptide(L)'
;MKRFYAVIVLLAVVLLAGCGPERKQESIMDTPESHYKEGMKYIDAGQWGKAFNEFNLAKSLDPKYAPAYEGMAYAYLGEEKYKPALKMAEECVSKDSKYWPGHIAMGKVFLAMNKPKNALKAFMKAYKLNENSEITTRLVGYAQYRLGEYEEARNWYTNALNIRANDPQTMKYLNELNEMQMAVAGMGKAARRIAMSPAITRADAAALFVDEINVENIFKEEEKQGFQEYGAGNAPEEEFSLPDVSSDYWAYSFISKVVEGGIIDLYPDGMYHPERAITKADFAVFISRIIMKIANDPKMATQFIGTPSPFSDVPGSHFAFNAVMICTSRGILETNISGTFGIDEKVPGRKAIMAIKKLKTILK
;
A
#
# COMPACT_ATOMS: atom_id res chain seq x y z
N MET A 1 -32.69 61.30 -24.48
CA MET A 1 -32.90 59.85 -24.24
C MET A 1 -32.55 58.96 -25.44
N LYS A 2 -32.98 59.25 -26.68
CA LYS A 2 -32.69 58.38 -27.86
C LYS A 2 -31.20 58.21 -28.20
N ARG A 3 -30.35 59.24 -27.99
CA ARG A 3 -28.90 59.14 -28.21
C ARG A 3 -28.16 58.31 -27.15
N PHE A 4 -28.72 58.19 -25.95
CA PHE A 4 -28.13 57.40 -24.86
C PHE A 4 -28.40 55.90 -25.06
N TYR A 5 -29.61 55.55 -25.53
CA TYR A 5 -29.94 54.17 -25.92
C TYR A 5 -29.09 53.69 -27.11
N ALA A 6 -28.80 54.56 -28.08
CA ALA A 6 -27.95 54.19 -29.21
C ALA A 6 -26.51 53.83 -28.77
N VAL A 7 -25.95 54.56 -27.79
CA VAL A 7 -24.61 54.28 -27.25
C VAL A 7 -24.59 53.00 -26.41
N ILE A 8 -25.63 52.74 -25.61
CA ILE A 8 -25.73 51.51 -24.81
C ILE A 8 -25.92 50.27 -25.70
N VAL A 9 -26.69 50.37 -26.78
CA VAL A 9 -26.84 49.29 -27.76
C VAL A 9 -25.55 49.06 -28.55
N LEU A 10 -24.81 50.12 -28.90
CA LEU A 10 -23.49 49.99 -29.55
C LEU A 10 -22.45 49.32 -28.63
N LEU A 11 -22.45 49.66 -27.34
CA LEU A 11 -21.60 49.04 -26.31
C LEU A 11 -21.97 47.57 -26.07
N ALA A 12 -23.26 47.24 -26.10
CA ALA A 12 -23.73 45.85 -26.00
C ALA A 12 -23.32 45.00 -27.23
N VAL A 13 -23.29 45.58 -28.43
CA VAL A 13 -22.83 44.90 -29.65
C VAL A 13 -21.30 44.68 -29.65
N VAL A 14 -20.53 45.61 -29.09
CA VAL A 14 -19.06 45.45 -28.93
C VAL A 14 -18.73 44.40 -27.85
N LEU A 15 -19.53 44.28 -26.79
CA LEU A 15 -19.37 43.24 -25.76
C LEU A 15 -19.83 41.84 -26.22
N LEU A 16 -20.69 41.76 -27.24
CA LEU A 16 -21.09 40.49 -27.87
C LEU A 16 -20.13 40.01 -28.97
N ALA A 17 -19.12 40.81 -29.33
CA ALA A 17 -18.06 40.44 -30.27
C ALA A 17 -16.77 39.97 -29.57
N GLY A 18 -16.90 39.32 -28.41
CA GLY A 18 -15.80 38.72 -27.65
C GLY A 18 -15.28 37.40 -28.23
N CYS A 19 -15.12 37.30 -29.54
CA CYS A 19 -14.26 36.28 -30.16
C CYS A 19 -12.97 36.99 -30.58
N GLY A 20 -12.04 37.16 -29.63
CA GLY A 20 -10.68 37.52 -29.97
C GLY A 20 -10.11 36.50 -30.97
N PRO A 21 -9.31 36.90 -31.95
CA PRO A 21 -8.74 35.97 -32.92
C PRO A 21 -7.94 34.89 -32.19
N GLU A 22 -8.10 33.63 -32.61
CA GLU A 22 -7.23 32.53 -32.16
C GLU A 22 -5.77 32.95 -32.34
N ARG A 23 -4.91 32.60 -31.36
CA ARG A 23 -3.49 32.96 -31.40
C ARG A 23 -2.92 32.42 -32.71
N LYS A 24 -2.45 33.30 -33.57
CA LYS A 24 -1.80 32.90 -34.81
C LYS A 24 -0.41 32.40 -34.49
N GLN A 25 -0.06 31.24 -35.03
CA GLN A 25 1.27 30.64 -34.94
C GLN A 25 2.37 31.68 -35.24
N GLU A 26 3.25 31.92 -34.26
CA GLU A 26 4.33 32.92 -34.35
C GLU A 26 5.59 32.37 -35.03
N SER A 27 5.75 31.04 -35.06
CA SER A 27 6.90 30.34 -35.64
C SER A 27 6.53 28.93 -36.10
N ILE A 28 7.30 28.34 -37.03
CA ILE A 28 7.12 26.95 -37.51
C ILE A 28 7.13 25.94 -36.34
N MET A 29 7.83 26.26 -35.25
CA MET A 29 7.93 25.42 -34.05
C MET A 29 6.87 25.72 -32.97
N ASP A 30 6.05 26.77 -33.14
CA ASP A 30 4.95 27.18 -32.25
C ASP A 30 3.68 26.38 -32.60
N THR A 31 3.68 25.08 -32.28
CA THR A 31 2.54 24.17 -32.54
C THR A 31 1.95 23.63 -31.22
N PRO A 32 0.67 23.21 -31.22
CA PRO A 32 0.06 22.57 -30.05
C PRO A 32 0.86 21.37 -29.53
N GLU A 33 1.42 20.55 -30.42
CA GLU A 33 2.24 19.38 -30.07
C GLU A 33 3.55 19.77 -29.40
N SER A 34 4.18 20.86 -29.85
CA SER A 34 5.45 21.36 -29.29
C SER A 34 5.24 21.80 -27.84
N HIS A 35 4.22 22.63 -27.61
CA HIS A 35 3.81 23.07 -26.27
C HIS A 35 3.35 21.91 -25.38
N TYR A 36 2.62 20.94 -25.92
CA TYR A 36 2.25 19.75 -25.15
C TYR A 36 3.47 18.95 -24.70
N LYS A 37 4.44 18.72 -25.60
CA LYS A 37 5.68 18.02 -25.24
C LYS A 37 6.48 18.77 -24.17
N GLU A 38 6.58 20.09 -24.27
CA GLU A 38 7.25 20.91 -23.27
C GLU A 38 6.50 20.90 -21.93
N GLY A 39 5.17 21.00 -21.95
CA GLY A 39 4.32 20.87 -20.78
C GLY A 39 4.51 19.53 -20.07
N MET A 40 4.63 18.42 -20.80
CA MET A 40 4.89 17.11 -20.22
C MET A 40 6.27 17.00 -19.55
N LYS A 41 7.30 17.68 -20.07
CA LYS A 41 8.60 17.76 -19.36
C LYS A 41 8.45 18.48 -18.02
N TYR A 42 7.64 19.53 -17.96
CA TYR A 42 7.35 20.22 -16.71
C TYR A 42 6.52 19.36 -15.74
N ILE A 43 5.62 18.50 -16.24
CA ILE A 43 4.95 17.48 -15.42
C ILE A 43 5.98 16.53 -14.80
N ASP A 44 6.92 16.01 -15.59
CA ASP A 44 7.97 15.10 -15.09
C ASP A 44 8.90 15.79 -14.07
N ALA A 45 9.12 17.10 -14.22
CA ALA A 45 9.88 17.92 -13.29
C ALA A 45 9.10 18.41 -12.06
N GLY A 46 7.81 18.05 -11.93
CA GLY A 46 6.94 18.51 -10.84
C GLY A 46 6.58 20.01 -10.88
N GLN A 47 6.80 20.68 -12.01
CA GLN A 47 6.57 22.12 -12.20
C GLN A 47 5.16 22.36 -12.78
N TRP A 48 4.14 22.02 -12.01
CA TRP A 48 2.73 21.99 -12.43
C TRP A 48 2.24 23.31 -13.05
N GLY A 49 2.59 24.45 -12.46
CA GLY A 49 2.19 25.76 -12.97
C GLY A 49 2.79 26.08 -14.35
N LYS A 50 4.05 25.72 -14.59
CA LYS A 50 4.67 25.88 -15.91
C LYS A 50 4.07 24.93 -16.93
N ALA A 51 3.84 23.67 -16.54
CA ALA A 51 3.16 22.69 -17.37
C ALA A 51 1.79 23.21 -17.83
N PHE A 52 0.99 23.74 -16.89
CA PHE A 52 -0.33 24.31 -17.18
C PHE A 52 -0.28 25.48 -18.17
N ASN A 53 0.74 26.35 -18.07
CA ASN A 53 0.94 27.44 -19.01
C ASN A 53 1.22 26.92 -20.42
N GLU A 54 2.11 25.94 -20.57
CA GLU A 54 2.40 25.32 -21.87
C GLU A 54 1.14 24.66 -22.47
N PHE A 55 0.38 23.91 -21.68
CA PHE A 55 -0.87 23.33 -22.16
C PHE A 55 -1.91 24.39 -22.54
N ASN A 56 -1.93 25.55 -21.87
CA ASN A 56 -2.79 26.66 -22.26
C ASN A 56 -2.36 27.29 -23.58
N LEU A 57 -1.06 27.38 -23.84
CA LEU A 57 -0.55 27.81 -25.14
C LEU A 57 -1.00 26.83 -26.23
N ALA A 58 -0.84 25.52 -26.01
CA ALA A 58 -1.32 24.50 -26.93
C ALA A 58 -2.84 24.64 -27.23
N LYS A 59 -3.66 24.81 -26.18
CA LYS A 59 -5.10 25.06 -26.31
C LYS A 59 -5.42 26.36 -27.06
N SER A 60 -4.60 27.40 -26.90
CA SER A 60 -4.82 28.70 -27.56
C SER A 60 -4.54 28.67 -29.06
N LEU A 61 -3.64 27.76 -29.49
CA LEU A 61 -3.29 27.52 -30.88
C LEU A 61 -4.29 26.57 -31.56
N ASP A 62 -4.77 25.56 -30.84
CA ASP A 62 -5.86 24.69 -31.28
C ASP A 62 -6.80 24.33 -30.11
N PRO A 63 -7.98 24.97 -30.01
CA PRO A 63 -8.96 24.67 -28.97
C PRO A 63 -9.53 23.24 -29.00
N LYS A 64 -9.38 22.51 -30.11
CA LYS A 64 -9.81 21.11 -30.27
C LYS A 64 -8.68 20.11 -29.99
N TYR A 65 -7.48 20.57 -29.69
CA TYR A 65 -6.34 19.71 -29.39
C TYR A 65 -6.52 19.00 -28.03
N ALA A 66 -7.11 17.81 -28.06
CA ALA A 66 -7.42 17.01 -26.87
C ALA A 66 -6.21 16.79 -25.91
N PRO A 67 -4.96 16.56 -26.40
CA PRO A 67 -3.82 16.37 -25.50
C PRO A 67 -3.53 17.57 -24.58
N ALA A 68 -3.85 18.81 -24.99
CA ALA A 68 -3.70 19.97 -24.10
C ALA A 68 -4.56 19.84 -22.84
N TYR A 69 -5.80 19.37 -22.99
CA TYR A 69 -6.72 19.17 -21.87
C TYR A 69 -6.30 17.99 -20.99
N GLU A 70 -5.72 16.93 -21.57
CA GLU A 70 -5.08 15.84 -20.80
C GLU A 70 -3.96 16.40 -19.93
N GLY A 71 -3.06 17.19 -20.52
CA GLY A 71 -1.95 17.82 -19.81
C GLY A 71 -2.43 18.73 -18.67
N MET A 72 -3.46 19.55 -18.91
CA MET A 72 -4.07 20.37 -17.85
C MET A 72 -4.66 19.54 -16.72
N ALA A 73 -5.29 18.39 -17.04
CA ALA A 73 -5.80 17.48 -16.02
C ALA A 73 -4.66 16.93 -15.15
N TYR A 74 -3.51 16.57 -15.73
CA TYR A 74 -2.34 16.14 -14.97
C TYR A 74 -1.72 17.26 -14.14
N ALA A 75 -1.62 18.48 -14.68
CA ALA A 75 -1.12 19.63 -13.93
C ALA A 75 -1.98 19.90 -12.68
N TYR A 76 -3.31 19.93 -12.84
CA TYR A 76 -4.22 20.09 -11.70
C TYR A 76 -4.17 18.90 -10.73
N LEU A 77 -3.98 17.68 -11.23
CA LEU A 77 -3.85 16.50 -10.40
C LEU A 77 -2.56 16.55 -9.54
N GLY A 78 -1.45 17.02 -10.10
CA GLY A 78 -0.19 17.24 -9.39
C GLY A 78 -0.28 18.34 -8.32
N GLU A 79 -1.16 19.32 -8.51
CA GLU A 79 -1.52 20.31 -7.48
C GLU A 79 -2.61 19.82 -6.50
N GLU A 80 -3.02 18.55 -6.58
CA GLU A 80 -4.11 17.95 -5.78
C GLU A 80 -5.48 18.63 -5.96
N LYS A 81 -5.65 19.40 -7.03
CA LYS A 81 -6.91 20.07 -7.40
C LYS A 81 -7.82 19.13 -8.19
N TYR A 82 -8.43 18.17 -7.49
CA TYR A 82 -9.17 17.07 -8.13
C TYR A 82 -10.39 17.51 -8.97
N LYS A 83 -11.17 18.51 -8.51
CA LYS A 83 -12.35 18.98 -9.26
C LYS A 83 -11.96 19.65 -10.59
N PRO A 84 -11.03 20.62 -10.64
CA PRO A 84 -10.50 21.13 -11.90
C PRO A 84 -9.87 20.05 -12.78
N ALA A 85 -9.12 19.12 -12.20
CA ALA A 85 -8.50 18.02 -12.94
C ALA A 85 -9.54 17.15 -13.66
N LEU A 86 -10.62 16.79 -12.96
CA LEU A 86 -11.72 16.02 -13.53
C LEU A 86 -12.39 16.77 -14.68
N LYS A 87 -12.65 18.07 -14.50
CA LYS A 87 -13.24 18.92 -15.55
C LYS A 87 -12.36 18.94 -16.81
N MET A 88 -11.04 19.07 -16.67
CA MET A 88 -10.13 19.07 -17.83
C MET A 88 -10.08 17.69 -18.51
N ALA A 89 -10.15 16.60 -17.75
CA ALA A 89 -10.24 15.26 -18.32
C ALA A 89 -11.56 15.02 -19.08
N GLU A 90 -12.68 15.55 -18.58
CA GLU A 90 -13.99 15.52 -19.26
C GLU A 90 -13.96 16.35 -20.55
N GLU A 91 -13.38 17.55 -20.51
CA GLU A 91 -13.18 18.39 -21.70
C GLU A 91 -12.30 17.68 -22.74
N CYS A 92 -11.22 17.02 -22.32
CA CYS A 92 -10.35 16.23 -23.20
C CYS A 92 -11.15 15.19 -24.01
N VAL A 93 -11.97 14.38 -23.33
CA VAL A 93 -12.84 13.39 -23.97
C VAL A 93 -13.90 14.04 -24.85
N SER A 94 -14.37 15.25 -24.52
CA SER A 94 -15.32 15.99 -25.35
C SER A 94 -14.72 16.53 -26.65
N LYS A 95 -13.41 16.85 -26.66
CA LYS A 95 -12.72 17.34 -27.87
C LYS A 95 -12.42 16.21 -28.84
N ASP A 96 -12.03 15.06 -28.34
CA ASP A 96 -11.86 13.85 -29.14
C ASP A 96 -12.29 12.61 -28.33
N SER A 97 -13.45 12.05 -28.69
CA SER A 97 -14.01 10.87 -28.03
C SER A 97 -13.22 9.59 -28.31
N LYS A 98 -12.35 9.56 -29.32
CA LYS A 98 -11.48 8.42 -29.64
C LYS A 98 -10.11 8.54 -28.99
N TYR A 99 -9.79 9.70 -28.39
CA TYR A 99 -8.54 9.92 -27.68
C TYR A 99 -8.55 9.23 -26.30
N TRP A 100 -8.13 7.96 -26.29
CA TRP A 100 -8.08 7.12 -25.10
C TRP A 100 -7.27 7.68 -23.91
N PRO A 101 -6.22 8.51 -24.07
CA PRO A 101 -5.52 9.10 -22.92
C PRO A 101 -6.41 10.03 -22.08
N GLY A 102 -7.43 10.67 -22.66
CA GLY A 102 -8.41 11.47 -21.91
C GLY A 102 -9.17 10.62 -20.87
N HIS A 103 -9.53 9.38 -21.23
CA HIS A 103 -10.13 8.45 -20.29
C HIS A 103 -9.15 7.95 -19.21
N ILE A 104 -7.85 7.85 -19.53
CA ILE A 104 -6.81 7.57 -18.54
C ILE A 104 -6.68 8.71 -17.54
N ALA A 105 -6.64 9.97 -18.01
CA ALA A 105 -6.59 11.13 -17.14
C ALA A 105 -7.77 11.14 -16.17
N MET A 106 -8.98 10.89 -16.68
CA MET A 106 -10.18 10.78 -15.85
C MET A 106 -10.06 9.65 -14.80
N GLY A 107 -9.56 8.48 -15.19
CA GLY A 107 -9.35 7.36 -14.27
C GLY A 107 -8.32 7.64 -13.18
N LYS A 108 -7.21 8.30 -13.51
CA LYS A 108 -6.18 8.72 -12.54
C LYS A 108 -6.74 9.74 -11.54
N VAL A 109 -7.53 10.71 -11.99
CA VAL A 109 -8.21 11.66 -11.10
C VAL A 109 -9.18 10.93 -10.16
N PHE A 110 -9.97 9.98 -10.65
CA PHE A 110 -10.86 9.19 -9.78
C PHE A 110 -10.10 8.37 -8.73
N LEU A 111 -8.94 7.81 -9.06
CA LEU A 111 -8.10 7.11 -8.09
C LEU A 111 -7.57 8.03 -6.99
N ALA A 112 -7.14 9.24 -7.35
CA ALA A 112 -6.70 10.24 -6.37
C ALA A 112 -7.85 10.68 -5.45
N MET A 113 -9.08 10.69 -5.95
CA MET A 113 -10.29 10.92 -5.15
C MET A 113 -10.75 9.69 -4.33
N ASN A 114 -9.95 8.60 -4.30
CA ASN A 114 -10.29 7.32 -3.69
C ASN A 114 -11.61 6.70 -4.22
N LYS A 115 -11.89 6.85 -5.52
CA LYS A 115 -13.07 6.31 -6.22
C LYS A 115 -12.67 5.24 -7.25
N PRO A 116 -12.16 4.07 -6.81
CA PRO A 116 -11.59 3.08 -7.73
C PRO A 116 -12.63 2.47 -8.68
N LYS A 117 -13.91 2.39 -8.29
CA LYS A 117 -15.00 1.93 -9.17
C LYS A 117 -15.21 2.85 -10.39
N ASN A 118 -15.10 4.17 -10.19
CA ASN A 118 -15.21 5.13 -11.28
C ASN A 118 -13.97 5.11 -12.16
N ALA A 119 -12.79 4.95 -11.53
CA ALA A 119 -11.55 4.78 -12.26
C ALA A 119 -11.56 3.55 -13.17
N LEU A 120 -12.04 2.41 -12.67
CA LEU A 120 -12.19 1.18 -13.45
C LEU A 120 -13.06 1.41 -14.70
N LYS A 121 -14.21 2.09 -14.55
CA LYS A 121 -15.07 2.44 -15.69
C LYS A 121 -14.34 3.31 -16.73
N ALA A 122 -13.53 4.27 -16.28
CA ALA A 122 -12.76 5.14 -17.17
C ALA A 122 -11.66 4.36 -17.91
N PHE A 123 -10.87 3.56 -17.19
CA PHE A 123 -9.82 2.75 -17.80
C PHE A 123 -10.35 1.68 -18.73
N MET A 124 -11.51 1.07 -18.43
CA MET A 124 -12.16 0.14 -19.36
C MET A 124 -12.60 0.81 -20.66
N LYS A 125 -12.99 2.10 -20.63
CA LYS A 125 -13.23 2.86 -21.87
C LYS A 125 -11.93 3.11 -22.63
N ALA A 126 -10.86 3.49 -21.94
CA ALA A 126 -9.54 3.64 -22.56
C ALA A 126 -9.04 2.34 -23.20
N TYR A 127 -9.23 1.21 -22.50
CA TYR A 127 -8.90 -0.13 -22.99
C TYR A 127 -9.69 -0.47 -24.27
N LYS A 128 -11.02 -0.27 -24.29
CA LYS A 128 -11.84 -0.52 -25.49
C LYS A 128 -11.42 0.31 -26.72
N LEU A 129 -10.88 1.51 -26.51
CA LEU A 129 -10.38 2.35 -27.59
C LEU A 129 -8.97 1.95 -28.05
N ASN A 130 -8.24 1.18 -27.24
CA ASN A 130 -6.88 0.71 -27.52
C ASN A 130 -6.63 -0.66 -26.86
N GLU A 131 -7.22 -1.71 -27.45
CA GLU A 131 -7.40 -3.05 -26.83
C GLU A 131 -6.10 -3.86 -26.69
N ASN A 132 -4.97 -3.35 -27.17
CA ASN A 132 -3.64 -4.00 -27.09
C ASN A 132 -2.57 -3.08 -26.49
N SER A 133 -2.96 -2.09 -25.70
CA SER A 133 -2.00 -1.25 -24.96
C SER A 133 -1.69 -1.87 -23.60
N GLU A 134 -0.41 -2.09 -23.33
CA GLU A 134 0.04 -2.51 -21.99
C GLU A 134 -0.42 -1.50 -20.92
N ILE A 135 -0.35 -0.19 -21.22
CA ILE A 135 -0.72 0.87 -20.28
C ILE A 135 -2.20 0.78 -19.88
N THR A 136 -3.11 0.64 -20.85
CA THR A 136 -4.56 0.57 -20.55
C THR A 136 -4.88 -0.70 -19.78
N THR A 137 -4.30 -1.83 -20.20
CA THR A 137 -4.45 -3.15 -19.58
C THR A 137 -3.99 -3.14 -18.11
N ARG A 138 -2.79 -2.58 -17.85
CA ARG A 138 -2.23 -2.42 -16.52
C ARG A 138 -3.05 -1.50 -15.63
N LEU A 139 -3.58 -0.39 -16.17
CA LEU A 139 -4.39 0.55 -15.39
C LEU A 139 -5.74 -0.05 -14.97
N VAL A 140 -6.35 -0.91 -15.81
CA VAL A 140 -7.52 -1.70 -15.42
C VAL A 140 -7.17 -2.63 -14.26
N GLY A 141 -6.07 -3.39 -14.37
CA GLY A 141 -5.57 -4.24 -13.28
C GLY A 141 -5.32 -3.46 -11.98
N TYR A 142 -4.77 -2.25 -12.08
CA TYR A 142 -4.54 -1.39 -10.92
C TYR A 142 -5.84 -0.89 -10.27
N ALA A 143 -6.86 -0.54 -11.07
CA ALA A 143 -8.15 -0.15 -10.51
C ALA A 143 -8.85 -1.32 -9.80
N GLN A 144 -8.74 -2.54 -10.32
CA GLN A 144 -9.25 -3.76 -9.68
C GLN A 144 -8.50 -4.12 -8.40
N TYR A 145 -7.17 -4.00 -8.42
CA TYR A 145 -6.35 -4.14 -7.22
C TYR A 145 -6.83 -3.19 -6.11
N ARG A 146 -7.13 -1.94 -6.46
CA ARG A 146 -7.68 -0.94 -5.53
C ARG A 146 -9.12 -1.20 -5.09
N LEU A 147 -9.87 -2.03 -5.81
CA LEU A 147 -11.20 -2.52 -5.42
C LEU A 147 -11.15 -3.75 -4.51
N GLY A 148 -9.98 -4.41 -4.38
CA GLY A 148 -9.86 -5.70 -3.70
C GLY A 148 -10.19 -6.91 -4.58
N GLU A 149 -10.40 -6.69 -5.88
CA GLU A 149 -10.66 -7.73 -6.90
C GLU A 149 -9.32 -8.33 -7.35
N TYR A 150 -8.66 -9.07 -6.44
CA TYR A 150 -7.26 -9.47 -6.60
C TYR A 150 -7.01 -10.53 -7.68
N GLU A 151 -7.95 -11.45 -7.88
CA GLU A 151 -7.84 -12.49 -8.91
C GLU A 151 -7.98 -11.87 -10.30
N GLU A 152 -8.94 -10.97 -10.47
CA GLU A 152 -9.11 -10.21 -11.70
C GLU A 152 -7.90 -9.31 -11.96
N ALA A 153 -7.42 -8.58 -10.95
CA ALA A 153 -6.23 -7.75 -11.06
C ALA A 153 -5.01 -8.56 -11.52
N ARG A 154 -4.81 -9.78 -11.00
CA ARG A 154 -3.73 -10.69 -11.40
C ARG A 154 -3.83 -11.05 -12.87
N ASN A 155 -5.03 -11.38 -13.35
CA ASN A 155 -5.27 -11.71 -14.76
C ASN A 155 -4.93 -10.52 -15.68
N TRP A 156 -5.36 -9.30 -15.31
CA TRP A 156 -5.03 -8.10 -16.06
C TRP A 156 -3.54 -7.79 -16.09
N TYR A 157 -2.84 -7.92 -14.97
CA TYR A 157 -1.38 -7.73 -14.95
C TYR A 157 -0.64 -8.79 -15.76
N THR A 158 -1.09 -10.05 -15.71
CA THR A 158 -0.55 -11.13 -16.55
C THR A 158 -0.73 -10.78 -18.03
N ASN A 159 -1.92 -10.33 -18.43
CA ASN A 159 -2.17 -9.91 -19.80
C ASN A 159 -1.31 -8.70 -20.21
N ALA A 160 -1.10 -7.73 -19.32
CA ALA A 160 -0.23 -6.59 -19.57
C ALA A 160 1.23 -7.01 -19.83
N LEU A 161 1.75 -7.99 -19.06
CA LEU A 161 3.09 -8.54 -19.27
C LEU A 161 3.21 -9.40 -20.53
N ASN A 162 2.12 -10.01 -20.99
CA ASN A 162 2.09 -10.70 -22.29
C ASN A 162 2.21 -9.71 -23.46
N ILE A 163 1.73 -8.47 -23.31
CA ILE A 163 1.86 -7.41 -24.31
C ILE A 163 3.26 -6.81 -24.29
N ARG A 164 3.74 -6.41 -23.10
CA ARG A 164 5.10 -5.90 -22.91
C ARG A 164 5.76 -6.65 -21.76
N ALA A 165 6.63 -7.57 -22.13
CA ALA A 165 7.47 -8.27 -21.17
C ALA A 165 8.33 -7.26 -20.38
N ASN A 166 8.57 -7.58 -19.10
CA ASN A 166 9.49 -6.87 -18.22
C ASN A 166 9.12 -5.41 -17.88
N ASP A 167 7.83 -5.04 -17.84
CA ASP A 167 7.42 -3.78 -17.21
C ASP A 167 7.59 -3.85 -15.68
N PRO A 168 8.51 -3.08 -15.07
CA PRO A 168 8.84 -3.21 -13.64
C PRO A 168 7.65 -2.91 -12.73
N GLN A 169 6.80 -1.96 -13.13
CA GLN A 169 5.64 -1.56 -12.34
C GLN A 169 4.58 -2.66 -12.30
N THR A 170 4.28 -3.29 -13.43
CA THR A 170 3.38 -4.45 -13.52
C THR A 170 3.95 -5.64 -12.76
N MET A 171 5.23 -5.94 -12.95
CA MET A 171 5.90 -7.04 -12.25
C MET A 171 5.82 -6.87 -10.74
N LYS A 172 6.03 -5.65 -10.23
CA LYS A 172 5.87 -5.36 -8.80
C LYS A 172 4.47 -5.75 -8.30
N TYR A 173 3.41 -5.25 -8.94
CA TYR A 173 2.04 -5.54 -8.49
C TYR A 173 1.68 -7.02 -8.65
N LEU A 174 2.10 -7.66 -9.74
CA LEU A 174 1.85 -9.09 -9.97
C LEU A 174 2.57 -9.94 -8.93
N ASN A 175 3.84 -9.62 -8.62
CA ASN A 175 4.61 -10.31 -7.59
C ASN A 175 3.95 -10.17 -6.21
N GLU A 176 3.48 -8.97 -5.84
CA GLU A 176 2.74 -8.76 -4.59
C GLU A 176 1.47 -9.63 -4.50
N LEU A 177 0.72 -9.75 -5.60
CA LEU A 177 -0.48 -10.59 -5.67
C LEU A 177 -0.17 -12.09 -5.62
N ASN A 178 0.93 -12.51 -6.24
CA ASN A 178 1.38 -13.90 -6.19
C ASN A 178 1.92 -14.26 -4.80
N GLU A 179 2.72 -13.39 -4.19
CA GLU A 179 3.16 -13.53 -2.80
C GLU A 179 1.96 -13.66 -1.86
N MET A 180 0.94 -12.82 -2.03
CA MET A 180 -0.30 -12.90 -1.25
C MET A 180 -0.97 -14.26 -1.40
N GLN A 181 -1.20 -14.71 -2.64
CA GLN A 181 -1.85 -15.99 -2.93
C GLN A 181 -1.09 -17.17 -2.30
N MET A 182 0.23 -17.18 -2.46
CA MET A 182 1.10 -18.21 -1.88
C MET A 182 1.12 -18.17 -0.35
N ALA A 183 1.09 -16.97 0.22
CA ALA A 183 1.06 -16.76 1.66
C ALA A 183 -0.21 -17.34 2.26
N VAL A 184 -1.40 -17.01 1.71
CA VAL A 184 -2.68 -17.47 2.28
C VAL A 184 -3.03 -18.92 1.96
N ALA A 185 -2.35 -19.55 0.98
CA ALA A 185 -2.60 -20.93 0.60
C ALA A 185 -2.32 -21.90 1.77
N GLY A 186 -3.38 -22.59 2.20
CA GLY A 186 -3.35 -23.53 3.33
C GLY A 186 -3.41 -22.88 4.71
N MET A 187 -3.64 -21.56 4.77
CA MET A 187 -3.73 -20.82 6.02
C MET A 187 -5.19 -20.58 6.45
N GLY A 188 -5.39 -20.35 7.74
CA GLY A 188 -6.63 -20.09 8.44
C GLY A 188 -7.23 -18.70 8.17
N LYS A 189 -8.23 -18.35 8.96
CA LYS A 189 -9.03 -17.13 8.76
C LYS A 189 -8.23 -15.87 9.14
N ALA A 190 -7.39 -15.95 10.18
CA ALA A 190 -6.58 -14.82 10.62
C ALA A 190 -5.61 -14.38 9.53
N ALA A 191 -4.90 -15.34 8.91
CA ALA A 191 -3.99 -15.08 7.81
C ALA A 191 -4.69 -14.42 6.61
N ARG A 192 -5.85 -14.92 6.19
CA ARG A 192 -6.60 -14.32 5.06
C ARG A 192 -7.02 -12.89 5.33
N ARG A 193 -7.40 -12.57 6.57
CA ARG A 193 -7.82 -11.22 6.95
C ARG A 193 -6.67 -10.21 6.83
N ILE A 194 -5.47 -10.61 7.22
CA ILE A 194 -4.33 -9.69 7.31
C ILE A 194 -3.47 -9.65 6.05
N ALA A 195 -3.70 -10.53 5.07
CA ALA A 195 -2.81 -10.73 3.92
C ALA A 195 -2.44 -9.44 3.17
N MET A 196 -3.39 -8.50 3.06
CA MET A 196 -3.21 -7.21 2.38
C MET A 196 -2.98 -6.04 3.31
N SER A 197 -2.88 -6.28 4.62
CA SER A 197 -2.57 -5.22 5.56
C SER A 197 -1.14 -4.70 5.31
N PRO A 198 -0.96 -3.37 5.15
CA PRO A 198 0.38 -2.79 4.98
C PRO A 198 1.25 -2.99 6.22
N ALA A 199 0.63 -3.12 7.39
CA ALA A 199 1.27 -3.39 8.66
C ALA A 199 0.32 -4.19 9.55
N ILE A 200 0.77 -5.31 10.10
CA ILE A 200 -0.02 -6.06 11.08
C ILE A 200 0.06 -5.40 12.45
N THR A 201 -1.05 -5.47 13.18
CA THR A 201 -1.16 -5.02 14.57
C THR A 201 -0.74 -6.13 15.54
N ARG A 202 -0.66 -5.79 16.83
CA ARG A 202 -0.44 -6.78 17.89
C ARG A 202 -1.58 -7.78 17.96
N ALA A 203 -2.83 -7.31 17.84
CA ALA A 203 -4.00 -8.18 17.77
C ALA A 203 -3.96 -9.12 16.55
N ASP A 204 -3.54 -8.62 15.39
CA ASP A 204 -3.32 -9.45 14.20
C ASP A 204 -2.28 -10.54 14.44
N ALA A 205 -1.15 -10.20 15.06
CA ALA A 205 -0.10 -11.15 15.39
C ALA A 205 -0.60 -12.23 16.37
N ALA A 206 -1.34 -11.84 17.41
CA ALA A 206 -1.95 -12.78 18.36
C ALA A 206 -2.87 -13.78 17.66
N ALA A 207 -3.79 -13.27 16.84
CA ALA A 207 -4.71 -14.10 16.07
C ALA A 207 -3.96 -15.02 15.10
N LEU A 208 -2.93 -14.51 14.44
CA LEU A 208 -2.12 -15.29 13.51
C LEU A 208 -1.37 -16.43 14.23
N PHE A 209 -0.74 -16.16 15.38
CA PHE A 209 -0.02 -17.19 16.12
C PHE A 209 -0.97 -18.28 16.65
N VAL A 210 -2.11 -17.90 17.23
CA VAL A 210 -3.07 -18.88 17.77
C VAL A 210 -3.70 -19.72 16.66
N ASP A 211 -4.16 -19.09 15.57
CA ASP A 211 -4.84 -19.78 14.45
C ASP A 211 -3.88 -20.74 13.70
N GLU A 212 -2.58 -20.41 13.63
CA GLU A 212 -1.64 -21.14 12.78
C GLU A 212 -0.64 -22.05 13.48
N ILE A 213 -0.22 -21.70 14.69
CA ILE A 213 0.81 -22.42 15.46
C ILE A 213 0.17 -23.27 16.58
N ASN A 214 -1.14 -23.12 16.83
CA ASN A 214 -1.87 -23.78 17.92
C ASN A 214 -1.13 -23.66 19.26
N VAL A 215 -0.90 -22.40 19.60
CA VAL A 215 -0.12 -21.94 20.74
C VAL A 215 -0.60 -22.56 22.08
N GLU A 216 -1.89 -22.91 22.20
CA GLU A 216 -2.46 -23.57 23.38
C GLU A 216 -1.78 -24.90 23.75
N ASN A 217 -1.38 -25.69 22.76
CA ASN A 217 -0.76 -26.99 23.01
C ASN A 217 0.68 -26.84 23.52
N ILE A 218 1.35 -25.73 23.19
CA ILE A 218 2.71 -25.44 23.65
C ILE A 218 2.70 -25.20 25.17
N PHE A 219 1.60 -24.69 25.73
CA PHE A 219 1.51 -24.28 27.14
C PHE A 219 0.98 -25.33 28.10
N LYS A 220 0.19 -26.29 27.63
CA LYS A 220 -0.35 -27.37 28.48
C LYS A 220 0.71 -28.33 29.03
N GLU A 221 1.93 -28.32 28.50
CA GLU A 221 3.02 -29.18 28.97
C GLU A 221 3.82 -28.56 30.14
N GLU A 222 3.94 -27.23 30.23
CA GLU A 222 4.66 -26.53 31.32
C GLU A 222 3.91 -26.67 32.67
N GLU A 223 2.57 -26.59 32.70
CA GLU A 223 1.77 -26.79 33.92
C GLU A 223 1.96 -28.18 34.56
N LYS A 224 2.23 -29.22 33.75
CA LYS A 224 2.40 -30.60 34.27
C LYS A 224 3.79 -30.87 34.84
N GLN A 225 4.77 -30.01 34.58
CA GLN A 225 6.15 -30.16 35.07
C GLN A 225 6.49 -29.23 36.24
N GLY A 226 5.49 -28.55 36.82
CA GLY A 226 5.66 -27.72 38.01
C GLY A 226 6.05 -28.54 39.25
N PHE A 227 7.19 -28.19 39.85
CA PHE A 227 7.69 -28.69 41.13
C PHE A 227 6.64 -28.48 42.23
N GLN A 228 6.28 -29.52 43.00
CA GLN A 228 5.53 -29.33 44.24
C GLN A 228 6.46 -28.69 45.28
N GLU A 229 6.39 -27.38 45.40
CA GLU A 229 7.14 -26.63 46.40
C GLU A 229 6.53 -26.85 47.79
N TYR A 230 7.28 -27.51 48.68
CA TYR A 230 6.90 -27.61 50.10
C TYR A 230 7.08 -26.24 50.75
N GLY A 231 5.98 -25.49 50.93
CA GLY A 231 5.93 -24.33 51.83
C GLY A 231 5.45 -22.99 51.26
N ALA A 232 4.95 -22.92 50.02
CA ALA A 232 4.40 -21.68 49.48
C ALA A 232 2.97 -21.42 50.02
N GLY A 233 2.89 -20.73 51.17
CA GLY A 233 1.64 -20.12 51.62
C GLY A 233 1.27 -18.94 50.72
N ASN A 234 0.05 -18.97 50.16
CA ASN A 234 -0.76 -17.85 49.67
C ASN A 234 0.00 -16.60 49.18
N ALA A 235 0.83 -16.73 48.15
CA ALA A 235 1.04 -15.59 47.26
C ALA A 235 -0.29 -15.38 46.51
N PRO A 236 -0.86 -14.17 46.46
CA PRO A 236 -2.06 -13.93 45.67
C PRO A 236 -1.73 -14.23 44.22
N GLU A 237 -2.47 -15.16 43.61
CA GLU A 237 -2.47 -15.34 42.16
C GLU A 237 -2.82 -13.96 41.57
N GLU A 238 -1.88 -13.32 40.89
CA GLU A 238 -2.15 -12.05 40.20
C GLU A 238 -3.26 -12.32 39.18
N GLU A 239 -4.41 -11.68 39.38
CA GLU A 239 -5.56 -11.83 38.50
C GLU A 239 -5.18 -11.34 37.10
N PHE A 240 -5.15 -12.27 36.13
CA PHE A 240 -4.85 -11.95 34.74
C PHE A 240 -5.83 -10.89 34.23
N SER A 241 -5.32 -9.73 33.84
CA SER A 241 -6.15 -8.61 33.38
C SER A 241 -5.59 -7.99 32.11
N LEU A 242 -6.51 -7.58 31.21
CA LEU A 242 -6.23 -6.87 29.97
C LEU A 242 -7.04 -5.56 29.95
N PRO A 243 -6.59 -4.50 30.68
CA PRO A 243 -7.43 -3.33 30.95
C PRO A 243 -7.88 -2.56 29.70
N ASP A 244 -7.09 -2.60 28.62
CA ASP A 244 -7.34 -1.89 27.37
C ASP A 244 -7.99 -2.76 26.28
N VAL A 245 -8.31 -4.02 26.59
CA VAL A 245 -8.94 -4.96 25.65
C VAL A 245 -10.27 -5.43 26.23
N SER A 246 -11.37 -4.94 25.65
CA SER A 246 -12.72 -5.40 26.02
C SER A 246 -12.87 -6.92 25.81
N SER A 247 -13.60 -7.61 26.68
CA SER A 247 -13.91 -9.04 26.53
C SER A 247 -14.65 -9.37 25.24
N ASP A 248 -15.40 -8.41 24.70
CA ASP A 248 -16.14 -8.53 23.44
C ASP A 248 -15.29 -8.14 22.22
N TYR A 249 -14.04 -7.69 22.43
CA TYR A 249 -13.12 -7.38 21.34
C TYR A 249 -12.84 -8.66 20.55
N TRP A 250 -12.88 -8.54 19.21
CA TRP A 250 -12.79 -9.70 18.31
C TRP A 250 -11.56 -10.59 18.57
N ALA A 251 -10.47 -9.99 19.06
CA ALA A 251 -9.21 -10.67 19.31
C ALA A 251 -8.98 -11.07 20.77
N TYR A 252 -9.92 -10.78 21.68
CA TYR A 252 -9.70 -10.92 23.12
C TYR A 252 -9.18 -12.32 23.48
N SER A 253 -9.84 -13.36 22.98
CA SER A 253 -9.44 -14.75 23.24
C SER A 253 -8.07 -15.11 22.65
N PHE A 254 -7.67 -14.52 21.51
CA PHE A 254 -6.34 -14.72 20.94
C PHE A 254 -5.27 -13.99 21.75
N ILE A 255 -5.57 -12.76 22.16
CA ILE A 255 -4.69 -11.92 22.97
C ILE A 255 -4.44 -12.60 24.32
N SER A 256 -5.49 -13.05 25.02
CA SER A 256 -5.38 -13.77 26.29
C SER A 256 -4.36 -14.91 26.20
N LYS A 257 -4.53 -15.77 25.19
CA LYS A 257 -3.69 -16.96 24.99
C LYS A 257 -2.22 -16.64 24.74
N VAL A 258 -1.91 -15.60 23.95
CA VAL A 258 -0.51 -15.25 23.68
C VAL A 258 0.17 -14.51 24.82
N VAL A 259 -0.61 -13.82 25.67
CA VAL A 259 -0.09 -13.14 26.87
C VAL A 259 0.11 -14.15 28.00
N GLU A 260 -0.89 -14.98 28.31
CA GLU A 260 -0.77 -16.10 29.26
C GLU A 260 0.37 -17.05 28.86
N GLY A 261 0.54 -17.24 27.56
CA GLY A 261 1.65 -17.99 26.99
C GLY A 261 3.02 -17.31 27.02
N GLY A 262 3.12 -16.04 27.41
CA GLY A 262 4.38 -15.29 27.36
C GLY A 262 4.99 -15.16 25.96
N ILE A 263 4.17 -15.28 24.89
CA ILE A 263 4.62 -15.02 23.52
C ILE A 263 4.68 -13.52 23.26
N ILE A 264 3.64 -12.80 23.67
CA ILE A 264 3.52 -11.34 23.53
C ILE A 264 3.25 -10.74 24.90
N ASP A 265 4.20 -9.96 25.43
CA ASP A 265 4.03 -9.32 26.74
C ASP A 265 3.16 -8.06 26.66
N LEU A 266 2.65 -7.66 27.82
CA LEU A 266 2.13 -6.31 28.05
C LEU A 266 3.27 -5.29 28.00
N TYR A 267 2.93 -4.03 27.72
CA TYR A 267 3.86 -2.93 27.84
C TYR A 267 4.12 -2.58 29.31
N PRO A 268 5.17 -1.79 29.62
CA PRO A 268 5.46 -1.36 31.00
C PRO A 268 4.33 -0.56 31.68
N ASP A 269 3.38 -0.04 30.90
CA ASP A 269 2.17 0.63 31.38
C ASP A 269 1.05 -0.35 31.77
N GLY A 270 1.29 -1.66 31.65
CA GLY A 270 0.32 -2.73 31.92
C GLY A 270 -0.73 -2.91 30.83
N MET A 271 -0.58 -2.25 29.68
CA MET A 271 -1.55 -2.31 28.57
C MET A 271 -1.06 -3.20 27.43
N TYR A 272 -2.01 -3.76 26.67
CA TYR A 272 -1.68 -4.61 25.53
C TYR A 272 -1.46 -3.82 24.23
N HIS A 273 -2.17 -2.71 24.01
CA HIS A 273 -2.17 -1.90 22.79
C HIS A 273 -2.54 -2.70 21.52
N PRO A 274 -3.79 -3.21 21.39
CA PRO A 274 -4.15 -4.18 20.35
C PRO A 274 -3.99 -3.66 18.92
N GLU A 275 -4.28 -2.37 18.68
CA GLU A 275 -4.23 -1.72 17.37
C GLU A 275 -2.85 -1.20 16.99
N ARG A 276 -1.86 -1.35 17.87
CA ARG A 276 -0.50 -0.86 17.59
C ARG A 276 0.16 -1.72 16.52
N ALA A 277 0.57 -1.10 15.43
CA ALA A 277 1.35 -1.74 14.37
C ALA A 277 2.73 -2.18 14.88
N ILE A 278 3.08 -3.45 14.67
CA ILE A 278 4.34 -4.02 15.15
C ILE A 278 5.50 -3.79 14.19
N THR A 279 6.72 -3.76 14.72
CA THR A 279 7.96 -3.70 13.94
C THR A 279 8.51 -5.10 13.64
N LYS A 280 9.48 -5.21 12.74
CA LYS A 280 10.25 -6.44 12.53
C LYS A 280 10.96 -6.89 13.80
N ALA A 281 11.40 -5.96 14.67
CA ALA A 281 11.96 -6.26 15.97
C ALA A 281 10.95 -7.02 16.87
N ASP A 282 9.75 -6.46 17.03
CA ASP A 282 8.68 -7.06 17.84
C ASP A 282 8.36 -8.47 17.32
N PHE A 283 8.18 -8.59 16.01
CA PHE A 283 7.82 -9.86 15.39
C PHE A 283 8.91 -10.93 15.51
N ALA A 284 10.19 -10.54 15.41
CA ALA A 284 11.31 -11.45 15.67
C ALA A 284 11.32 -11.96 17.10
N VAL A 285 11.05 -11.07 18.08
CA VAL A 285 10.95 -11.45 19.50
C VAL A 285 9.84 -12.47 19.70
N PHE A 286 8.64 -12.21 19.18
CA PHE A 286 7.50 -13.13 19.31
C PHE A 286 7.80 -14.51 18.70
N ILE A 287 8.34 -14.55 17.47
CA ILE A 287 8.72 -15.80 16.80
C ILE A 287 9.80 -16.53 17.60
N SER A 288 10.82 -15.81 18.09
CA SER A 288 11.89 -16.44 18.86
C SER A 288 11.38 -17.11 20.13
N ARG A 289 10.40 -16.51 20.82
CA ARG A 289 9.78 -17.08 22.02
C ARG A 289 9.01 -18.36 21.72
N ILE A 290 8.27 -18.38 20.61
CA ILE A 290 7.61 -19.60 20.12
C ILE A 290 8.65 -20.69 19.88
N ILE A 291 9.74 -20.38 19.17
CA ILE A 291 10.81 -21.36 18.88
C ILE A 291 11.44 -21.88 20.17
N MET A 292 11.81 -21.00 21.11
CA MET A 292 12.46 -21.38 22.37
C MET A 292 11.57 -22.31 23.19
N LYS A 293 10.27 -22.01 23.27
CA LYS A 293 9.31 -22.83 24.00
C LYS A 293 9.11 -24.20 23.36
N ILE A 294 8.95 -24.26 22.04
CA ILE A 294 8.78 -25.55 21.37
C ILE A 294 10.07 -26.40 21.44
N ALA A 295 11.23 -25.77 21.30
CA ALA A 295 12.51 -26.48 21.39
C ALA A 295 12.87 -26.91 22.82
N ASN A 296 12.21 -26.35 23.84
CA ASN A 296 12.51 -26.53 25.26
C ASN A 296 14.01 -26.35 25.57
N ASP A 297 14.65 -25.34 24.96
CA ASP A 297 16.08 -25.05 25.13
C ASP A 297 16.28 -23.62 25.64
N PRO A 298 16.50 -23.44 26.95
CA PRO A 298 16.69 -22.12 27.53
C PRO A 298 17.99 -21.44 27.08
N LYS A 299 18.98 -22.19 26.56
CA LYS A 299 20.25 -21.62 26.10
C LYS A 299 20.08 -20.78 24.84
N MET A 300 19.00 -21.00 24.08
CA MET A 300 18.68 -20.18 22.90
C MET A 300 18.50 -18.69 23.26
N ALA A 301 18.02 -18.38 24.47
CA ALA A 301 17.81 -17.00 24.91
C ALA A 301 19.10 -16.17 24.93
N THR A 302 20.26 -16.82 25.04
CA THR A 302 21.57 -16.17 25.12
C THR A 302 22.53 -16.58 24.01
N GLN A 303 22.07 -17.35 23.01
CA GLN A 303 22.93 -18.01 22.02
C GLN A 303 23.89 -17.07 21.29
N PHE A 304 23.45 -15.85 20.97
CA PHE A 304 24.23 -14.89 20.18
C PHE A 304 24.81 -13.74 21.02
N ILE A 305 24.66 -13.75 22.34
CA ILE A 305 25.20 -12.68 23.20
C ILE A 305 26.73 -12.64 23.05
N GLY A 306 27.26 -11.44 22.82
CA GLY A 306 28.70 -11.20 22.63
C GLY A 306 29.21 -11.46 21.20
N THR A 307 28.36 -11.92 20.28
CA THR A 307 28.73 -12.04 18.86
C THR A 307 28.60 -10.69 18.13
N PRO A 308 29.48 -10.41 17.14
CA PRO A 308 29.33 -9.21 16.32
C PRO A 308 28.06 -9.29 15.49
N SER A 309 27.34 -8.18 15.38
CA SER A 309 26.14 -8.14 14.54
C SER A 309 26.52 -8.15 13.05
N PRO A 310 25.86 -8.98 12.23
CA PRO A 310 26.01 -8.93 10.79
C PRO A 310 25.19 -7.81 10.14
N PHE A 311 24.33 -7.12 10.91
CA PHE A 311 23.43 -6.07 10.42
C PHE A 311 23.87 -4.71 10.90
N SER A 312 23.94 -3.73 10.00
CA SER A 312 24.34 -2.36 10.34
C SER A 312 23.30 -1.62 11.19
N ASP A 313 22.04 -2.03 11.14
CA ASP A 313 20.91 -1.43 11.87
C ASP A 313 20.52 -2.21 13.14
N VAL A 314 21.20 -3.31 13.47
CA VAL A 314 20.92 -4.09 14.67
C VAL A 314 22.17 -4.18 15.54
N PRO A 315 22.41 -3.23 16.46
CA PRO A 315 23.51 -3.35 17.40
C PRO A 315 23.38 -4.62 18.26
N GLY A 316 24.49 -5.23 18.67
CA GLY A 316 24.48 -6.40 19.56
C GLY A 316 23.82 -6.15 20.93
N SER A 317 23.74 -4.88 21.34
CA SER A 317 23.05 -4.43 22.56
C SER A 317 21.55 -4.21 22.38
N HIS A 318 21.01 -4.32 21.16
CA HIS A 318 19.60 -4.12 20.89
C HIS A 318 18.78 -5.27 21.51
N PHE A 319 17.64 -4.96 22.16
CA PHE A 319 16.84 -5.97 22.88
C PHE A 319 16.40 -7.15 21.98
N ALA A 320 16.11 -6.87 20.71
CA ALA A 320 15.72 -7.89 19.73
C ALA A 320 16.91 -8.60 19.06
N PHE A 321 18.17 -8.25 19.33
CA PHE A 321 19.34 -8.76 18.59
C PHE A 321 19.39 -10.30 18.55
N ASN A 322 19.28 -10.95 19.70
CA ASN A 322 19.31 -12.41 19.77
C ASN A 322 18.14 -13.05 18.99
N ALA A 323 16.95 -12.46 19.10
CA ALA A 323 15.75 -12.92 18.37
C ALA A 323 15.90 -12.77 16.85
N VAL A 324 16.47 -11.65 16.39
CA VAL A 324 16.79 -11.39 14.98
C VAL A 324 17.77 -12.45 14.47
N MET A 325 18.83 -12.74 15.23
CA MET A 325 19.81 -13.77 14.86
C MET A 325 19.18 -15.16 14.78
N ILE A 326 18.33 -15.54 15.74
CA ILE A 326 17.58 -16.81 15.73
C ILE A 326 16.70 -16.93 14.49
N CYS A 327 15.94 -15.89 14.16
CA CYS A 327 14.97 -15.91 13.06
C CYS A 327 15.65 -15.91 11.68
N THR A 328 16.69 -15.11 11.51
CA THR A 328 17.41 -14.97 10.23
C THR A 328 18.29 -16.19 9.94
N SER A 329 19.01 -16.73 10.94
CA SER A 329 19.81 -17.96 10.78
C SER A 329 18.97 -19.18 10.39
N ARG A 330 17.68 -19.19 10.75
CA ARG A 330 16.70 -20.23 10.38
C ARG A 330 15.91 -19.90 9.10
N GLY A 331 16.20 -18.77 8.45
CA GLY A 331 15.52 -18.33 7.23
C GLY A 331 14.05 -17.94 7.41
N ILE A 332 13.58 -17.77 8.66
CA ILE A 332 12.18 -17.44 8.98
C ILE A 332 11.88 -15.99 8.61
N LEU A 333 12.77 -15.08 9.00
CA LEU A 333 12.69 -13.66 8.65
C LEU A 333 13.75 -13.27 7.62
N GLU A 334 13.33 -12.46 6.65
CA GLU A 334 14.17 -12.00 5.53
C GLU A 334 14.89 -10.71 5.88
N THR A 335 16.09 -10.54 5.33
CA THR A 335 16.91 -9.33 5.43
C THR A 335 16.80 -8.50 4.16
N ASN A 336 17.17 -7.23 4.24
CA ASN A 336 17.21 -6.36 3.08
C ASN A 336 18.50 -6.60 2.29
N ILE A 337 18.44 -6.36 0.97
CA ILE A 337 19.58 -6.51 0.06
C ILE A 337 20.72 -5.54 0.44
N SER A 338 20.39 -4.44 1.13
CA SER A 338 21.33 -3.46 1.69
C SER A 338 22.20 -3.98 2.85
N GLY A 339 21.98 -5.22 3.31
CA GLY A 339 22.67 -5.76 4.50
C GLY A 339 22.08 -5.31 5.83
N THR A 340 20.91 -4.67 5.81
CA THR A 340 20.14 -4.31 7.01
C THR A 340 19.08 -5.36 7.31
N PHE A 341 18.69 -5.48 8.57
CA PHE A 341 17.51 -6.26 8.93
C PHE A 341 16.21 -5.47 8.70
N GLY A 342 16.23 -4.14 8.80
CA GLY A 342 15.04 -3.30 8.77
C GLY A 342 14.32 -3.30 10.12
N ILE A 343 15.05 -3.15 11.22
CA ILE A 343 14.54 -3.46 12.57
C ILE A 343 13.24 -2.72 12.96
N ASP A 344 13.12 -1.45 12.55
CA ASP A 344 11.96 -0.59 12.83
C ASP A 344 10.87 -0.66 11.74
N GLU A 345 11.11 -1.39 10.65
CA GLU A 345 10.15 -1.53 9.57
C GLU A 345 8.88 -2.21 10.06
N LYS A 346 7.73 -1.73 9.59
CA LYS A 346 6.45 -2.40 9.85
C LYS A 346 6.37 -3.71 9.08
N VAL A 347 5.70 -4.70 9.66
CA VAL A 347 5.57 -6.03 9.05
C VAL A 347 4.30 -6.10 8.19
N PRO A 348 4.41 -6.21 6.85
CA PRO A 348 3.24 -6.41 6.00
C PRO A 348 2.63 -7.80 6.26
N GLY A 349 1.30 -7.91 6.22
CA GLY A 349 0.64 -9.16 6.61
C GLY A 349 1.04 -10.38 5.78
N ARG A 350 1.17 -10.25 4.46
CA ARG A 350 1.72 -11.34 3.62
C ARG A 350 3.10 -11.84 4.08
N LYS A 351 4.00 -10.92 4.51
CA LYS A 351 5.34 -11.29 5.00
C LYS A 351 5.26 -11.95 6.37
N ALA A 352 4.37 -11.51 7.25
CA ALA A 352 4.08 -12.20 8.51
C ALA A 352 3.59 -13.64 8.26
N ILE A 353 2.60 -13.82 7.38
CA ILE A 353 2.04 -15.13 7.03
C ILE A 353 3.12 -16.05 6.43
N MET A 354 3.98 -15.54 5.54
CA MET A 354 5.10 -16.30 4.99
C MET A 354 6.08 -16.74 6.09
N ALA A 355 6.41 -15.87 7.04
CA ALA A 355 7.26 -16.23 8.17
C ALA A 355 6.64 -17.35 9.02
N ILE A 356 5.33 -17.28 9.29
CA ILE A 356 4.60 -18.35 10.00
C ILE A 356 4.63 -19.66 9.22
N LYS A 357 4.47 -19.61 7.89
CA LYS A 357 4.55 -20.81 7.04
C LYS A 357 5.93 -21.44 7.11
N LYS A 358 7.01 -20.65 7.06
CA LYS A 358 8.39 -21.12 7.25
C LYS A 358 8.60 -21.71 8.64
N LEU A 359 8.09 -21.04 9.67
CA LEU A 359 8.12 -21.54 11.05
C LEU A 359 7.44 -22.91 11.15
N LYS A 360 6.21 -23.07 10.64
CA LYS A 360 5.49 -24.36 10.60
C LYS A 360 6.28 -25.47 9.91
N THR A 361 7.04 -25.14 8.86
CA THR A 361 7.89 -26.12 8.17
C THR A 361 9.07 -26.57 9.03
N ILE A 362 9.63 -25.68 9.86
CA ILE A 362 10.75 -26.01 10.78
C ILE A 362 10.27 -26.80 12.00
N LEU A 363 9.00 -26.61 12.39
CA LEU A 363 8.39 -27.28 13.54
C LEU A 363 7.85 -28.69 13.24
N LYS A 364 7.76 -29.07 11.95
CA LYS A 364 7.42 -30.44 11.53
C LYS A 364 8.69 -31.25 11.41
#